data_AF-A0A2V9YF53-F1
#
_entry.id   AF-A0A2V9YF53-F1
#
_cell.length_a   1.000
_cell.length_b   1.000
_cell.length_c   1.000
_cell.angle_alpha   90.00
_cell.angle_beta   90.00
_cell.angle_gamma   90.00
#
_symmetry.space_group_name_H-M   'P 1'
#
loop_
_entity.id
_entity.type
_entity.pdbx_description
1 polymer ?
#
loop_
_entity_poly.entity_id
_entity_poly.type
_entity_poly.pdbx_seq_one_letter_code
_entity_poly.pdbx_strand_id
1 'polypeptide(L)' 'VEQVRVFEMELYKFVDTTNPGLLRTIMEKKVLDDSLKQEMTSLIRECKQQFVAARQEAATAKQPA' A
#
# COMPACT_ATOMS: atom_id res chain seq x y z
N VAL A 1 -1.05 16.26 3.35
CA VAL A 1 -0.55 16.02 1.97
C VAL A 1 0.87 15.46 1.96
N GLU A 2 1.78 15.90 2.83
CA GLU A 2 3.20 15.47 2.83
C GLU A 2 3.41 13.95 2.99
N GLN A 3 2.50 13.25 3.68
CA GLN A 3 2.56 11.80 3.89
C GLN A 3 2.13 10.98 2.66
N VAL A 4 1.50 11.60 1.66
CA VAL A 4 0.98 10.90 0.48
C VAL A 4 2.12 10.26 -0.31
N ARG A 5 3.24 10.97 -0.48
CA ARG A 5 4.38 10.49 -1.26
C ARG A 5 5.11 9.32 -0.59
N VAL A 6 5.21 9.35 0.74
CA VAL A 6 5.79 8.25 1.52
C VAL A 6 4.88 7.02 1.46
N PHE A 7 3.58 7.23 1.62
CA PHE A 7 2.58 6.16 1.50
C PHE A 7 2.56 5.55 0.10
N GLU A 8 2.65 6.35 -0.96
CA GLU A 8 2.70 5.88 -2.34
C GLU A 8 3.92 4.97 -2.58
N MET A 9 5.11 5.35 -2.10
CA MET A 9 6.31 4.52 -2.18
C MET A 9 6.16 3.19 -1.44
N GLU A 10 5.58 3.22 -0.24
CA GLU A 10 5.30 2.01 0.56
C GLU A 10 4.26 1.13 -0.13
N LEU A 11 3.21 1.71 -0.70
CA LEU A 11 2.19 1.00 -1.45
C LEU A 11 2.78 0.27 -2.65
N TYR A 12 3.65 0.92 -3.43
CA TYR A 12 4.33 0.27 -4.55
C TYR A 12 5.18 -0.92 -4.09
N LYS A 13 5.96 -0.76 -3.02
CA LYS A 13 6.75 -1.87 -2.45
C LYS A 13 5.87 -3.00 -1.92
N PHE A 14 4.75 -2.65 -1.27
CA PHE A 14 3.82 -3.62 -0.71
C PHE A 14 3.14 -4.41 -1.81
N VAL A 15 2.68 -3.75 -2.87
CA VAL A 15 2.11 -4.43 -4.04
C VAL A 15 3.14 -5.34 -4.70
N ASP A 16 4.40 -4.90 -4.87
CA ASP A 16 5.48 -5.72 -5.42
C ASP A 16 5.78 -6.96 -4.56
N THR A 17 5.69 -6.84 -3.23
CA THR A 17 5.97 -7.94 -2.30
C THR A 17 4.79 -8.91 -2.16
N THR A 18 3.57 -8.39 -2.03
CA THR A 18 2.36 -9.18 -1.76
C THR A 18 1.77 -9.76 -3.03
N ASN A 19 1.78 -9.01 -4.13
CA ASN A 19 1.22 -9.47 -5.40
C ASN A 19 1.96 -8.83 -6.60
N PRO A 20 3.19 -9.31 -6.92
CA PRO A 20 3.97 -8.79 -8.05
C PRO A 20 3.28 -8.99 -9.41
N GLY A 21 2.32 -9.92 -9.48
CA GLY A 21 1.54 -10.19 -10.68
C GLY A 21 0.41 -9.19 -10.93
N LEU A 22 -0.01 -8.42 -9.93
CA LEU A 22 -1.18 -7.53 -10.04
C LEU A 22 -0.94 -6.40 -11.04
N LEU A 23 0.14 -5.64 -10.87
CA LEU A 23 0.46 -4.51 -11.76
C LEU A 23 0.71 -4.99 -13.19
N ARG A 24 1.36 -6.14 -13.34
CA ARG A 24 1.55 -6.79 -14.64
C ARG A 24 0.22 -7.18 -15.27
N THR A 25 -0.69 -7.79 -14.51
CA THR A 25 -2.03 -8.15 -14.98
C THR A 25 -2.82 -6.92 -15.43
N ILE A 26 -2.74 -5.81 -14.67
CA ILE A 26 -3.38 -4.54 -15.04
C ILE A 26 -2.78 -3.99 -16.35
N MET A 27 -1.45 -4.04 -16.49
CA MET A 27 -0.74 -3.60 -17.69
C MET A 27 -1.11 -4.43 -18.93
N GLU A 28 -1.24 -5.75 -18.77
CA GLU A 28 -1.58 -6.68 -19.86
C GLU A 28 -3.06 -6.60 -20.23
N LYS A 29 -3.98 -6.61 -19.25
CA LYS A 29 -5.43 -6.52 -19.52
C LYS A 29 -5.87 -5.14 -19.99
N LYS A 30 -5.17 -4.07 -19.60
CA LYS A 30 -5.57 -2.66 -19.84
C LYS A 30 -7.00 -2.34 -19.39
N VAL A 31 -7.55 -3.15 -18.48
CA VAL A 31 -8.90 -3.03 -17.92
C VAL A 31 -8.80 -3.23 -16.42
N LEU A 32 -9.51 -2.38 -15.69
CA LEU A 32 -9.72 -2.54 -14.27
C LEU A 32 -11.12 -3.14 -14.08
N ASP A 33 -11.20 -4.47 -14.16
CA ASP A 33 -12.43 -5.20 -13.88
C ASP A 33 -12.75 -5.16 -12.37
N ASP A 34 -13.98 -5.49 -12.00
CA ASP A 34 -14.44 -5.44 -10.61
C ASP A 34 -13.63 -6.35 -9.68
N SER A 35 -13.15 -7.50 -10.16
CA SER A 35 -12.24 -8.36 -9.38
C SER A 35 -10.92 -7.65 -9.08
N LEU A 36 -10.29 -7.04 -10.09
CA LEU A 36 -9.05 -6.26 -9.92
C LEU A 36 -9.24 -5.06 -8.98
N LYS A 37 -10.39 -4.37 -9.06
CA LYS A 37 -10.72 -3.27 -8.15
C LYS A 37 -10.83 -3.76 -6.70
N GLN A 38 -11.45 -4.92 -6.48
CA GLN A 38 -11.56 -5.51 -5.15
C GLN A 38 -10.19 -5.87 -4.58
N GLU A 39 -9.32 -6.51 -5.36
CA GLU A 39 -7.95 -6.83 -4.97
C GLU A 39 -7.14 -5.58 -4.62
N MET A 40 -7.16 -4.56 -5.48
CA MET A 40 -6.50 -3.28 -5.21
C MET A 40 -7.03 -2.62 -3.94
N THR A 41 -8.35 -2.66 -3.73
CA THR A 41 -8.97 -2.07 -2.54
C THR A 41 -8.54 -2.79 -1.27
N SER A 42 -8.43 -4.12 -1.29
CA SER A 42 -7.94 -4.90 -0.16
C SER A 42 -6.48 -4.54 0.16
N LEU A 43 -5.61 -4.58 -0.85
CA LEU A 43 -4.19 -4.23 -0.72
C LEU A 43 -3.98 -2.82 -0.17
N ILE A 44 -4.73 -1.84 -0.67
CA ILE A 44 -4.65 -0.46 -0.17
C ILE A 44 -5.08 -0.38 1.29
N ARG A 45 -6.11 -1.12 1.71
CA ARG A 45 -6.54 -1.14 3.12
C ARG A 45 -5.48 -1.76 4.02
N GLU A 46 -4.94 -2.90 3.64
CA GLU A 46 -3.90 -3.60 4.40
C GLU A 46 -2.63 -2.76 4.50
N CYS A 47 -2.17 -2.21 3.38
CA CYS A 47 -1.02 -1.29 3.36
C CYS A 47 -1.28 -0.06 4.24
N LYS A 48 -2.48 0.54 4.20
CA LYS A 48 -2.84 1.66 5.07
C LYS A 48 -2.82 1.27 6.55
N GLN A 49 -3.32 0.09 6.91
CA GLN A 49 -3.30 -0.39 8.29
C GLN A 49 -1.86 -0.55 8.78
N GLN A 50 -1.00 -1.19 7.99
CA GLN A 50 0.42 -1.34 8.31
C GLN A 50 1.14 0.01 8.38
N PHE A 51 0.89 0.91 7.43
CA PHE A 51 1.49 2.24 7.40
C PHE A 51 1.12 3.07 8.64
N VAL A 52 -0.15 3.03 9.08
CA VAL A 52 -0.57 3.73 10.30
C VAL A 52 0.03 3.07 11.53
N ALA A 53 0.02 1.73 11.63
CA ALA A 53 0.62 1.00 12.74
C ALA A 53 2.12 1.32 12.89
N ALA A 54 2.89 1.19 11.81
CA ALA A 54 4.32 1.49 11.80
C ALA A 54 4.63 2.94 12.20
N ARG A 55 3.76 3.89 11.84
CA ARG A 55 3.92 5.29 12.26
C ARG A 55 3.48 5.55 13.69
N GLN A 56 2.47 4.84 14.21
CA GLN A 56 2.12 4.89 15.63
C GLN A 56 3.26 4.33 16.48
N GLU A 57 3.85 3.21 16.06
CA GLU A 57 5.04 2.63 16.68
C GLU A 57 6.23 3.60 16.63
N ALA A 58 6.52 4.18 15.46
CA ALA A 58 7.60 5.15 15.31
C ALA A 58 7.35 6.46 16.10
N ALA A 59 6.10 6.92 16.23
CA ALA A 59 5.75 8.07 17.04
C ALA A 59 5.94 7.80 18.54
N THR A 60 5.62 6.59 18.99
CA THR A 60 5.80 6.17 20.39
C THR A 60 7.28 5.93 20.71
N ALA A 61 8.08 5.49 19.73
CA ALA A 61 9.52 5.26 19.85
C ALA A 61 10.37 6.55 19.79
N LYS A 62 9.85 7.66 19.23
CA LYS A 62 10.60 8.92 19.06
C LYS A 62 10.41 9.92 20.22
N GLN A 63 9.81 9.50 21.33
CA GLN A 63 9.77 10.31 22.56
C GLN A 63 10.82 9.78 23.56
N PRO A 64 12.10 10.21 23.47
CA PRO A 64 12.99 10.12 24.62
C PRO A 64 12.58 11.18 25.64
N ALA A 65 12.52 10.76 26.90
CA ALA A 65 12.36 11.62 28.07
C ALA A 65 13.55 12.57 28.26
#